data_AF-U2PYD6-F1
#
_entry.id   AF-U2PYD6-F1
#
_cell.length_a   1.000
_cell.length_b   1.000
_cell.length_c   1.000
_cell.angle_alpha   90.00
_cell.angle_beta   90.00
_cell.angle_gamma   90.00
#
_symmetry.space_group_name_H-M   'P 1'
#
loop_
_entity.id
_entity.type
_entity.pdbx_description
1 polymer ?
#
loop_
_entity_poly.entity_id
_entity_poly.type
_entity_poly.pdbx_seq_one_letter_code
_entity_poly.pdbx_strand_id
1 'polypeptide(L)'
;MSMPADTECSARAGRARTWPDEHCTALLALLCAAALAAYVTVSLLKYARLGDGMDLTIFDQAIRSLAHGGPGSTTMKSPGMSVFGDHWHPIIAALVPFYWVWDDPRVLLVVQALCVVWAGWVLGRLARRRVGAGPALAVTAAWLCGIGVQSAVTFDFHEVALGAPLLAHALGAFCRGRWGRFWALAASLLLVKEDMCFLVGGLAIALLVRRRVRAGLALGVLAVTWTAVAVLVVVPRFNPHHVYAYLGSLGTVTVQGVQPAAHPAWYGPLATLGTAAVLLAATGFVAARSALVWGFIGPLAVRAASKNPQHWTAGFHYNLLPMLVLCFAFVDAWPALVERAAALRARGAV
;
A
#
# COMPACT_ATOMS: atom_id res chain seq x y z
N MET A 1 -34.19 29.52 52.57
CA MET A 1 -33.21 28.42 52.65
C MET A 1 -32.68 28.19 51.24
N SER A 2 -31.67 28.98 50.85
CA SER A 2 -31.07 28.96 49.51
C SER A 2 -29.98 27.88 49.47
N MET A 3 -30.05 26.97 48.49
CA MET A 3 -28.89 26.17 48.09
C MET A 3 -28.19 26.90 46.94
N PRO A 4 -26.85 27.04 46.95
CA PRO A 4 -26.13 27.63 45.83
C PRO A 4 -25.95 26.58 44.73
N ALA A 5 -26.31 26.98 43.50
CA ALA A 5 -26.05 26.25 42.28
C ALA A 5 -24.68 26.68 41.73
N ASP A 6 -23.59 26.10 42.25
CA ASP A 6 -22.25 26.35 41.72
C ASP A 6 -21.38 25.10 41.93
N THR A 7 -21.39 24.13 41.01
CA THR A 7 -20.32 23.10 40.94
C THR A 7 -20.20 22.30 39.64
N GLU A 8 -20.65 22.81 38.48
CA GLU A 8 -20.41 22.11 37.19
C GLU A 8 -19.69 22.96 36.12
N CYS A 9 -18.95 23.99 36.53
CA CYS A 9 -18.13 24.79 35.61
C CYS A 9 -16.64 24.77 35.97
N SER A 10 -16.01 23.59 36.03
CA SER A 10 -14.54 23.50 36.05
C SER A 10 -14.04 22.07 35.85
N ALA A 11 -13.73 21.69 34.60
CA ALA A 11 -12.61 20.79 34.25
C ALA A 11 -12.51 20.51 32.73
N ARG A 12 -12.59 21.54 31.87
CA ARG A 12 -11.87 21.52 30.59
C ARG A 12 -10.66 22.43 30.75
N ALA A 13 -9.69 21.99 31.55
CA ALA A 13 -8.36 22.58 31.52
C ALA A 13 -7.83 22.45 30.08
N GLY A 14 -7.79 23.58 29.37
CA GLY A 14 -7.22 23.65 28.03
C GLY A 14 -5.75 23.27 28.14
N ARG A 15 -5.39 22.07 27.68
CA ARG A 15 -3.98 21.70 27.48
C ARG A 15 -3.36 22.79 26.62
N ALA A 16 -2.33 23.46 27.13
CA ALA A 16 -1.54 24.41 26.35
C ALA A 16 -1.11 23.71 25.06
N ARG A 17 -1.41 24.31 23.91
CA ARG A 17 -0.97 23.77 22.62
C ARG A 17 0.54 23.79 22.61
N THR A 18 1.14 22.65 22.32
CA THR A 18 2.60 22.58 22.16
C THR A 18 2.96 23.20 20.81
N TRP A 19 4.18 23.72 20.64
CA TRP A 19 4.65 24.27 19.36
C TRP A 19 4.41 23.33 18.15
N PRO A 20 4.61 22.00 18.28
CA PRO A 20 4.23 21.04 17.24
C PRO A 20 2.74 21.03 16.90
N ASP A 21 1.83 21.28 17.85
CA ASP A 21 0.38 21.27 17.59
C ASP A 21 -0.05 22.43 16.69
N GLU A 22 0.60 23.59 16.85
CA GLU A 22 0.33 24.78 16.05
C GLU A 22 0.90 24.67 14.63
N HIS A 23 2.09 24.06 14.49
CA HIS A 23 2.82 24.00 13.22
C HIS A 23 2.72 22.64 12.50
N CYS A 24 1.99 21.67 13.04
CA CYS A 24 1.96 20.29 12.53
C CYS A 24 1.64 20.21 11.03
N THR A 25 0.70 21.02 10.52
CA THR A 25 0.37 21.01 9.08
C THR A 25 1.55 21.45 8.22
N ALA A 26 2.25 22.51 8.62
CA ALA A 26 3.40 23.03 7.89
C ALA A 26 4.57 22.04 7.96
N LEU A 27 4.82 21.45 9.13
CA LEU A 27 5.85 20.42 9.31
C LEU A 27 5.56 19.16 8.48
N LEU A 28 4.31 18.71 8.42
CA LEU A 28 3.90 17.61 7.53
C LEU A 28 4.13 17.94 6.06
N ALA A 29 3.81 19.18 5.65
CA ALA A 29 3.99 19.63 4.27
C ALA A 29 5.48 19.69 3.92
N LEU A 30 6.32 20.23 4.81
CA LEU A 30 7.77 20.28 4.65
C LEU A 30 8.37 18.87 4.56
N LEU A 31 7.96 17.96 5.45
CA LEU A 31 8.40 16.57 5.44
C LEU A 31 8.05 15.88 4.11
N CYS A 32 6.82 16.06 3.63
CA CYS A 32 6.37 15.51 2.35
C CYS A 32 7.10 16.12 1.16
N ALA A 33 7.34 17.44 1.17
CA ALA A 33 8.05 18.14 0.10
C ALA A 33 9.53 17.71 0.04
N ALA A 34 10.19 17.60 1.19
CA ALA A 34 11.56 17.11 1.29
C ALA A 34 11.68 15.67 0.80
N ALA A 35 10.76 14.79 1.21
CA ALA A 35 10.71 13.41 0.74
C ALA A 35 10.47 13.33 -0.78
N LEU A 36 9.54 14.12 -1.32
CA LEU A 36 9.29 14.18 -2.76
C LEU A 36 10.54 14.59 -3.54
N ALA A 37 11.21 15.67 -3.10
CA ALA A 37 12.43 16.14 -3.73
C ALA A 37 13.53 15.07 -3.69
N ALA A 38 13.70 14.39 -2.55
CA ALA A 38 14.66 13.31 -2.40
C ALA A 38 14.34 12.12 -3.33
N TYR A 39 13.09 11.65 -3.36
CA TYR A 39 12.70 10.51 -4.19
C TYR A 39 12.84 10.79 -5.68
N VAL A 40 12.37 11.97 -6.14
CA VAL A 40 12.54 12.38 -7.53
C VAL A 40 14.02 12.47 -7.88
N THR A 41 14.84 13.06 -7.01
CA THR A 41 16.29 13.15 -7.24
C THR A 41 16.93 11.77 -7.34
N VAL A 42 16.65 10.86 -6.41
CA VAL A 42 17.18 9.49 -6.41
C VAL A 42 16.75 8.74 -7.66
N SER A 43 15.47 8.76 -8.01
CA SER A 43 14.96 8.05 -9.19
C SER A 43 15.52 8.62 -10.50
N LEU A 44 15.64 9.95 -10.64
CA LEU A 44 16.23 10.56 -11.84
C LEU A 44 17.74 10.31 -11.95
N LEU A 45 18.47 10.32 -10.84
CA LEU A 45 19.89 9.97 -10.83
C LEU A 45 20.12 8.49 -11.17
N LYS A 46 19.26 7.61 -10.66
CA LYS A 46 19.28 6.18 -11.00
C LYS A 46 19.03 5.98 -12.50
N TYR A 47 17.99 6.60 -13.04
CA TYR A 47 17.70 6.59 -14.48
C TYR A 47 18.88 7.12 -15.32
N ALA A 48 19.45 8.28 -14.96
CA ALA A 48 20.57 8.88 -15.68
C ALA A 48 21.84 8.02 -15.65
N ARG A 49 22.00 7.15 -14.65
CA ARG A 49 23.11 6.20 -14.51
C ARG A 49 22.80 4.82 -15.08
N LEU A 50 21.68 4.66 -15.80
CA LEU A 50 21.21 3.39 -16.36
C LEU A 50 20.99 2.31 -15.29
N GLY A 51 20.62 2.72 -14.08
CA GLY A 51 20.30 1.83 -12.95
C GLY A 51 18.84 1.37 -12.91
N ASP A 52 17.96 1.98 -13.72
CA ASP A 52 16.61 1.51 -14.02
C ASP A 52 16.60 0.88 -15.42
N GLY A 53 15.82 -0.18 -15.62
CA GLY A 53 15.89 -0.91 -16.90
C GLY A 53 14.63 -1.66 -17.25
N MET A 54 14.49 -2.89 -16.74
CA MET A 54 13.56 -3.86 -17.29
C MET A 54 12.10 -3.43 -17.11
N ASP A 55 11.66 -3.22 -15.87
CA ASP A 55 10.26 -2.91 -15.58
C ASP A 55 9.91 -1.50 -16.04
N LEU A 56 10.82 -0.53 -15.87
CA LEU A 56 10.60 0.81 -16.39
C LEU A 56 10.37 0.82 -17.91
N THR A 57 11.13 0.02 -18.66
CA THR A 57 10.96 -0.09 -20.13
C THR A 57 9.66 -0.80 -20.49
N ILE A 58 9.26 -1.83 -19.74
CA ILE A 58 7.98 -2.53 -19.96
C ILE A 58 6.81 -1.53 -19.83
N PHE A 59 6.76 -0.77 -18.74
CA PHE A 59 5.69 0.19 -18.51
C PHE A 59 5.76 1.38 -19.47
N ASP A 60 6.96 1.89 -19.77
CA ASP A 60 7.12 2.99 -20.72
C ASP A 60 6.57 2.65 -22.10
N GLN A 61 7.00 1.52 -22.68
CA GLN A 61 6.54 1.09 -23.99
C GLN A 61 5.03 0.82 -24.01
N ALA A 62 4.51 0.16 -22.97
CA ALA A 62 3.10 -0.16 -22.88
C ALA A 62 2.22 1.10 -22.78
N ILE A 63 2.57 2.04 -21.89
CA ILE A 63 1.79 3.28 -21.70
C ILE A 63 1.92 4.18 -22.94
N ARG A 64 3.11 4.28 -23.53
CA ARG A 64 3.33 5.01 -24.79
C ARG A 64 2.51 4.41 -25.93
N SER A 65 2.44 3.08 -26.03
CA SER A 65 1.58 2.39 -27.00
C SER A 65 0.11 2.74 -26.79
N LEU A 66 -0.39 2.70 -25.55
CA LEU A 66 -1.78 3.12 -25.23
C LEU A 66 -2.03 4.58 -25.59
N ALA A 67 -1.07 5.47 -25.30
CA ALA A 67 -1.19 6.90 -25.55
C ALA A 67 -1.34 7.25 -27.04
N HIS A 68 -0.82 6.40 -27.93
CA HIS A 68 -0.91 6.52 -29.38
C HIS A 68 -2.00 5.61 -30.00
N GLY A 69 -2.94 5.12 -29.19
CA GLY A 69 -4.08 4.30 -29.66
C GLY A 69 -3.75 2.82 -29.94
N GLY A 70 -2.55 2.37 -29.55
CA GLY A 70 -2.14 0.97 -29.62
C GLY A 70 -2.69 0.12 -28.45
N PRO A 71 -2.45 -1.20 -28.48
CA PRO A 71 -3.01 -2.14 -27.51
C PRO A 71 -2.22 -2.24 -26.19
N GLY A 72 -1.25 -1.36 -25.96
CA GLY A 72 -0.35 -1.42 -24.80
C GLY A 72 0.79 -2.42 -24.97
N SER A 73 1.41 -2.45 -26.15
CA SER A 73 2.47 -3.42 -26.48
C SER A 73 3.82 -3.08 -25.85
N THR A 74 4.59 -4.11 -25.51
CA THR A 74 6.01 -3.98 -25.13
C THR A 74 6.85 -5.09 -25.76
N THR A 75 8.00 -4.73 -26.35
CA THR A 75 8.93 -5.70 -26.93
C THR A 75 9.77 -6.41 -25.87
N MET A 76 9.82 -5.89 -24.64
CA MET A 76 10.57 -6.49 -23.52
C MET A 76 9.97 -7.80 -23.02
N LYS A 77 8.67 -8.03 -23.25
CA LYS A 77 7.98 -9.28 -22.88
C LYS A 77 7.92 -10.25 -24.03
N SER A 78 7.33 -9.83 -25.14
CA SER A 78 7.31 -10.59 -26.38
C SER A 78 6.93 -9.65 -27.53
N PRO A 79 7.53 -9.76 -28.73
CA PRO A 79 7.18 -8.91 -29.86
C PRO A 79 5.67 -8.86 -30.13
N GLY A 80 5.08 -7.66 -30.10
CA GLY A 80 3.66 -7.44 -30.37
C GLY A 80 2.70 -7.79 -29.23
N MET A 81 3.17 -8.39 -28.14
CA MET A 81 2.32 -8.75 -27.00
C MET A 81 1.88 -7.50 -26.21
N SER A 82 0.59 -7.41 -25.92
CA SER A 82 0.06 -6.41 -24.98
C SER A 82 0.52 -6.74 -23.56
N VAL A 83 0.87 -5.72 -22.77
CA VAL A 83 1.22 -5.88 -21.35
C VAL A 83 0.08 -6.51 -20.56
N PHE A 84 -1.17 -6.37 -21.01
CA PHE A 84 -2.34 -7.00 -20.42
C PHE A 84 -2.37 -8.52 -20.56
N GLY A 85 -1.53 -9.08 -21.44
CA GLY A 85 -1.29 -10.51 -21.56
C GLY A 85 -0.28 -11.06 -20.57
N ASP A 86 0.40 -10.20 -19.81
CA ASP A 86 1.34 -10.56 -18.74
C ASP A 86 0.67 -10.40 -17.36
N HIS A 87 0.17 -9.19 -17.10
CA HIS A 87 -0.56 -8.82 -15.90
C HIS A 87 -1.80 -7.99 -16.24
N TRP A 88 -2.88 -8.14 -15.49
CA TRP A 88 -4.07 -7.31 -15.65
C TRP A 88 -4.07 -6.17 -14.64
N HIS A 89 -3.52 -5.04 -15.08
CA HIS A 89 -3.39 -3.80 -14.31
C HIS A 89 -3.95 -2.60 -15.10
N PRO A 90 -5.28 -2.50 -15.30
CA PRO A 90 -5.88 -1.44 -16.11
C PRO A 90 -5.61 -0.02 -15.58
N ILE A 91 -5.19 0.14 -14.32
CA ILE A 91 -4.84 1.44 -13.76
C ILE A 91 -3.76 2.18 -14.55
N ILE A 92 -2.89 1.47 -15.28
CA ILE A 92 -1.81 2.11 -16.04
C ILE A 92 -2.35 3.06 -17.12
N ALA A 93 -3.59 2.85 -17.58
CA ALA A 93 -4.25 3.75 -18.52
C ALA A 93 -4.45 5.16 -17.94
N ALA A 94 -4.48 5.30 -16.60
CA ALA A 94 -4.51 6.61 -15.95
C ALA A 94 -3.24 7.44 -16.20
N LEU A 95 -2.16 6.82 -16.69
CA LEU A 95 -0.90 7.47 -17.01
C LEU A 95 -0.82 7.99 -18.44
N VAL A 96 -1.75 7.58 -19.32
CA VAL A 96 -1.80 8.01 -20.73
C VAL A 96 -1.80 9.54 -20.89
N PRO A 97 -2.63 10.32 -20.15
CA PRO A 97 -2.62 11.77 -20.31
C PRO A 97 -1.27 12.43 -19.99
N PHE A 98 -0.43 11.81 -19.15
CA PHE A 98 0.89 12.33 -18.82
C PHE A 98 1.87 12.17 -19.99
N TYR A 99 1.73 11.11 -20.78
CA TYR A 99 2.52 10.88 -21.99
C TYR A 99 2.18 11.85 -23.12
N TRP A 100 0.95 12.38 -23.16
CA TRP A 100 0.59 13.46 -24.09
C TRP A 100 1.27 14.79 -23.77
N VAL A 101 1.58 15.02 -22.49
CA VAL A 101 2.27 16.23 -22.02
C VAL A 101 3.79 16.06 -22.12
N TRP A 102 4.29 14.90 -21.69
CA TRP A 102 5.71 14.58 -21.70
C TRP A 102 5.94 13.09 -21.98
N ASP A 103 6.28 12.79 -23.23
CA ASP A 103 6.46 11.44 -23.76
C ASP A 103 7.83 10.82 -23.35
N ASP A 104 8.05 10.67 -22.04
CA ASP A 104 9.34 10.27 -21.46
C ASP A 104 9.17 9.37 -20.22
N PRO A 105 9.92 8.26 -20.08
CA PRO A 105 9.79 7.33 -18.96
C PRO A 105 10.01 7.97 -17.58
N ARG A 106 10.75 9.08 -17.49
CA ARG A 106 10.97 9.80 -16.23
C ARG A 106 9.66 10.30 -15.60
N VAL A 107 8.61 10.50 -16.41
CA VAL A 107 7.29 10.87 -15.89
C VAL A 107 6.72 9.81 -14.94
N LEU A 108 6.98 8.53 -15.23
CA LEU A 108 6.53 7.39 -14.41
C LEU A 108 7.18 7.43 -13.03
N LEU A 109 8.49 7.70 -12.97
CA LEU A 109 9.25 7.81 -11.73
C LEU A 109 8.73 8.97 -10.85
N VAL A 110 8.43 10.12 -11.48
CA VAL A 110 7.86 11.29 -10.79
C VAL A 110 6.47 10.97 -10.25
N VAL A 111 5.60 10.33 -11.06
CA VAL A 111 4.25 9.96 -10.63
C VAL A 111 4.27 8.96 -9.48
N GLN A 112 5.16 7.97 -9.52
CA GLN A 112 5.36 7.04 -8.41
C GLN A 112 5.75 7.77 -7.11
N ALA A 113 6.73 8.68 -7.17
CA ALA A 113 7.13 9.47 -6.02
C ALA A 113 5.97 10.33 -5.46
N LEU A 114 5.19 10.96 -6.34
CA LEU A 114 4.00 11.74 -5.97
C LEU A 114 2.95 10.87 -5.26
N CYS A 115 2.67 9.68 -5.77
CA CYS A 115 1.69 8.76 -5.19
C CYS A 115 2.07 8.32 -3.77
N VAL A 116 3.36 7.98 -3.56
CA VAL A 116 3.91 7.56 -2.26
C VAL A 116 3.84 8.70 -1.24
N VAL A 117 4.26 9.91 -1.64
CA VAL A 117 4.24 11.08 -0.76
C VAL A 117 2.79 11.49 -0.44
N TRP A 118 1.89 11.41 -1.41
CA TRP A 118 0.47 11.68 -1.20
C TRP A 118 -0.16 10.74 -0.17
N ALA A 119 0.18 9.44 -0.22
CA ALA A 119 -0.25 8.49 0.80
C ALA A 119 0.24 8.89 2.20
N GLY A 120 1.50 9.34 2.31
CA GLY A 120 2.08 9.88 3.54
C GLY A 120 1.36 11.13 4.06
N TRP A 121 1.02 12.06 3.17
CA TRP A 121 0.24 13.25 3.51
C TRP A 121 -1.15 12.90 4.07
N VAL A 122 -1.85 11.94 3.45
CA VAL A 122 -3.16 11.48 3.92
C VAL A 122 -3.05 10.81 5.30
N LEU A 123 -2.04 9.97 5.49
CA LEU A 123 -1.72 9.33 6.77
C LEU A 123 -1.47 10.37 7.86
N GLY A 124 -0.55 11.33 7.64
CA GLY A 124 -0.19 12.34 8.61
C GLY A 124 -1.35 13.23 9.03
N ARG A 125 -2.19 13.66 8.07
CA ARG A 125 -3.40 14.44 8.39
C ARG A 125 -4.42 13.65 9.21
N LEU A 126 -4.56 12.34 8.95
CA LEU A 126 -5.44 11.48 9.75
C LEU A 126 -4.86 11.29 11.15
N ALA A 127 -3.58 10.93 11.24
CA ALA A 127 -2.87 10.70 12.49
C ALA A 127 -2.94 11.92 13.39
N ARG A 128 -2.72 13.13 12.85
CA ARG A 128 -2.81 14.38 13.63
C ARG A 128 -4.14 14.52 14.37
N ARG A 129 -5.24 14.19 13.70
CA ARG A 129 -6.59 14.27 14.26
C ARG A 129 -6.90 13.16 15.26
N ARG A 130 -6.17 12.05 15.23
CA ARG A 130 -6.45 10.82 15.99
C ARG A 130 -5.54 10.62 17.19
N VAL A 131 -4.26 10.96 17.04
CA VAL A 131 -3.20 10.62 17.99
C VAL A 131 -2.32 11.81 18.38
N GLY A 132 -2.59 13.01 17.86
CA GLY A 132 -1.85 14.24 18.15
C GLY A 132 -0.70 14.54 17.18
N ALA A 133 -0.08 15.72 17.30
CA ALA A 133 0.89 16.21 16.32
C ALA A 133 2.21 15.42 16.29
N GLY A 134 2.80 15.17 17.45
CA GLY A 134 4.08 14.43 17.56
C GLY A 134 4.01 13.03 16.93
N PRO A 135 3.08 12.15 17.36
CA PRO A 135 2.92 10.83 16.76
C PRO A 135 2.53 10.88 15.27
N ALA A 136 1.82 11.92 14.83
CA ALA A 136 1.50 12.11 13.42
C ALA A 136 2.73 12.40 12.56
N LEU A 137 3.63 13.26 13.03
CA LEU A 137 4.92 13.51 12.37
C LEU A 137 5.77 12.24 12.36
N ALA A 138 5.86 11.54 13.50
CA ALA A 138 6.63 10.31 13.62
C ALA A 138 6.14 9.20 12.69
N VAL A 139 4.84 8.91 12.64
CA VAL A 139 4.30 7.85 11.76
C VAL A 139 4.40 8.22 10.28
N THR A 140 4.32 9.51 9.95
CA THR A 140 4.51 9.99 8.57
C THR A 140 5.97 9.85 8.16
N ALA A 141 6.91 10.22 9.03
CA ALA A 141 8.34 10.03 8.79
C ALA A 141 8.69 8.53 8.69
N ALA A 142 8.11 7.69 9.56
CA ALA A 142 8.29 6.24 9.50
C ALA A 142 7.76 5.63 8.19
N TRP A 143 6.63 6.13 7.67
CA TRP A 143 6.13 5.76 6.34
C TRP A 143 7.14 6.13 5.24
N LEU A 144 7.55 7.40 5.20
CA LEU A 144 8.42 7.94 4.16
C LEU A 144 9.83 7.30 4.20
N CYS A 145 10.39 7.07 5.38
CA CYS A 145 11.73 6.49 5.51
C CYS A 145 11.74 4.96 5.60
N GLY A 146 10.58 4.31 5.67
CA GLY A 146 10.51 2.88 5.92
C GLY A 146 10.79 2.02 4.70
N ILE A 147 11.19 0.78 4.96
CA ILE A 147 11.76 -0.12 3.96
C ILE A 147 10.85 -0.33 2.73
N GLY A 148 9.52 -0.38 2.92
CA GLY A 148 8.59 -0.54 1.79
C GLY A 148 8.61 0.64 0.82
N VAL A 149 8.73 1.87 1.32
CA VAL A 149 8.87 3.07 0.48
C VAL A 149 10.27 3.13 -0.13
N GLN A 150 11.30 2.90 0.67
CA GLN A 150 12.68 2.96 0.19
C GLN A 150 12.91 1.95 -0.93
N SER A 151 12.52 0.69 -0.73
CA SER A 151 12.65 -0.36 -1.74
C SER A 151 11.81 -0.10 -2.99
N ALA A 152 10.63 0.53 -2.88
CA ALA A 152 9.86 0.93 -4.05
C ALA A 152 10.52 2.08 -4.84
N VAL A 153 11.07 3.09 -4.15
CA VAL A 153 11.72 4.26 -4.80
C VAL A 153 13.05 3.87 -5.45
N THR A 154 13.82 3.00 -4.80
CA THR A 154 15.10 2.54 -5.35
C THR A 154 14.95 1.44 -6.40
N PHE A 155 13.76 0.85 -6.55
CA PHE A 155 13.44 -0.09 -7.62
C PHE A 155 12.73 0.61 -8.80
N ASP A 156 12.62 -0.07 -9.93
CA ASP A 156 11.97 0.43 -11.15
C ASP A 156 10.51 0.84 -10.88
N PHE A 157 9.93 1.62 -11.78
CA PHE A 157 8.51 1.99 -11.71
C PHE A 157 7.61 0.76 -11.67
N HIS A 158 6.63 0.77 -10.76
CA HIS A 158 5.59 -0.26 -10.66
C HIS A 158 4.22 0.37 -10.41
N GLU A 159 3.21 -0.12 -11.12
CA GLU A 159 1.81 0.29 -11.05
C GLU A 159 1.22 0.19 -9.63
N VAL A 160 1.77 -0.68 -8.78
CA VAL A 160 1.41 -0.81 -7.36
C VAL A 160 1.51 0.53 -6.61
N ALA A 161 2.43 1.43 -7.03
CA ALA A 161 2.55 2.76 -6.46
C ALA A 161 1.28 3.61 -6.65
N LEU A 162 0.55 3.44 -7.76
CA LEU A 162 -0.73 4.11 -8.01
C LEU A 162 -1.83 3.65 -7.05
N GLY A 163 -1.67 2.47 -6.46
CA GLY A 163 -2.54 1.96 -5.39
C GLY A 163 -2.36 2.68 -4.05
N ALA A 164 -1.19 3.27 -3.78
CA ALA A 164 -0.89 3.94 -2.51
C ALA A 164 -1.88 5.07 -2.15
N PRO A 165 -2.18 6.04 -3.05
CA PRO A 165 -3.17 7.08 -2.77
C PRO A 165 -4.58 6.51 -2.54
N LEU A 166 -5.02 5.54 -3.36
CA LEU A 166 -6.33 4.89 -3.23
C LEU A 166 -6.45 4.19 -1.88
N LEU A 167 -5.43 3.42 -1.51
CA LEU A 167 -5.36 2.69 -0.24
C LEU A 167 -5.34 3.64 0.95
N ALA A 168 -4.53 4.70 0.93
CA ALA A 168 -4.49 5.68 2.01
C ALA A 168 -5.87 6.33 2.26
N HIS A 169 -6.60 6.67 1.19
CA HIS A 169 -7.96 7.21 1.31
C HIS A 169 -8.96 6.15 1.77
N ALA A 170 -8.83 4.90 1.33
CA ALA A 170 -9.64 3.78 1.79
C ALA A 170 -9.46 3.58 3.30
N LEU A 171 -8.22 3.34 3.75
CA LEU A 171 -7.88 3.15 5.16
C LEU A 171 -8.31 4.35 6.00
N GLY A 172 -8.14 5.58 5.51
CA GLY A 172 -8.66 6.76 6.18
C GLY A 172 -10.19 6.78 6.28
N ALA A 173 -10.92 6.29 5.27
CA ALA A 173 -12.37 6.11 5.34
C ALA A 173 -12.77 5.03 6.35
N PHE A 174 -12.03 3.92 6.42
CA PHE A 174 -12.20 2.87 7.43
C PHE A 174 -12.08 3.43 8.85
N CYS A 175 -10.98 4.10 9.17
CA CYS A 175 -10.75 4.68 10.49
C CYS A 175 -11.88 5.63 10.90
N ARG A 176 -12.45 6.37 9.94
CA ARG A 176 -13.57 7.32 10.15
C ARG A 176 -14.96 6.68 10.11
N GLY A 177 -15.07 5.36 9.95
CA GLY A 177 -16.36 4.66 9.84
C GLY A 177 -17.17 5.03 8.58
N ARG A 178 -16.52 5.55 7.53
CA ARG A 178 -17.17 5.89 6.25
C ARG A 178 -17.18 4.67 5.32
N TRP A 179 -18.02 3.68 5.66
CA TRP A 179 -17.99 2.34 5.07
C TRP A 179 -18.22 2.30 3.56
N GLY A 180 -19.16 3.09 3.01
CA GLY A 180 -19.39 3.14 1.56
C GLY A 180 -18.16 3.65 0.80
N ARG A 181 -17.53 4.73 1.30
CA ARG A 181 -16.30 5.27 0.72
C ARG A 181 -15.12 4.30 0.87
N PHE A 182 -15.00 3.62 2.01
CA PHE A 182 -14.00 2.57 2.18
C PHE A 182 -14.20 1.45 1.15
N TRP A 183 -15.42 0.94 1.02
CA TRP A 183 -15.74 -0.15 0.10
C TRP A 183 -15.41 0.22 -1.34
N ALA A 184 -15.84 1.39 -1.82
CA ALA A 184 -15.57 1.85 -3.18
C ALA A 184 -14.07 2.01 -3.47
N LEU A 185 -13.33 2.61 -2.54
CA LEU A 185 -11.87 2.79 -2.71
C LEU A 185 -11.12 1.46 -2.58
N ALA A 186 -11.51 0.58 -1.67
CA ALA A 186 -10.92 -0.75 -1.56
C ALA A 186 -11.19 -1.59 -2.81
N ALA A 187 -12.41 -1.55 -3.35
CA ALA A 187 -12.76 -2.22 -4.61
C ALA A 187 -11.95 -1.66 -5.80
N SER A 188 -11.71 -0.34 -5.86
CA SER A 188 -10.90 0.26 -6.93
C SER A 188 -9.44 -0.21 -6.95
N LEU A 189 -8.92 -0.77 -5.84
CA LEU A 189 -7.57 -1.35 -5.82
C LEU A 189 -7.45 -2.57 -6.72
N LEU A 190 -8.56 -3.24 -7.05
CA LEU A 190 -8.58 -4.35 -8.00
C LEU A 190 -8.17 -3.90 -9.43
N LEU A 191 -8.34 -2.61 -9.75
CA LEU A 191 -7.88 -2.04 -11.00
C LEU A 191 -6.35 -1.87 -11.04
N VAL A 192 -5.69 -1.86 -9.87
CA VAL A 192 -4.24 -1.63 -9.79
C VAL A 192 -3.47 -2.78 -10.38
N LYS A 193 -3.81 -4.02 -9.99
CA LYS A 193 -3.18 -5.26 -10.44
C LYS A 193 -4.06 -6.44 -10.06
N GLU A 194 -4.02 -7.53 -10.81
CA GLU A 194 -4.93 -8.66 -10.60
C GLU A 194 -4.71 -9.41 -9.29
N ASP A 195 -3.51 -9.33 -8.71
CA ASP A 195 -3.14 -9.91 -7.42
C ASP A 195 -3.52 -9.03 -6.22
N MET A 196 -4.09 -7.85 -6.44
CA MET A 196 -4.59 -6.99 -5.36
C MET A 196 -5.73 -7.62 -4.58
N CYS A 197 -6.33 -8.71 -5.07
CA CYS A 197 -7.33 -9.48 -4.35
C CYS A 197 -6.85 -9.98 -2.99
N PHE A 198 -5.56 -10.23 -2.79
CA PHE A 198 -5.06 -10.64 -1.48
C PHE A 198 -5.11 -9.50 -0.47
N LEU A 199 -4.76 -8.28 -0.89
CA LEU A 199 -4.90 -7.08 -0.07
C LEU A 199 -6.39 -6.76 0.17
N VAL A 200 -7.19 -6.74 -0.89
CA VAL A 200 -8.63 -6.44 -0.82
C VAL A 200 -9.40 -7.50 -0.02
N GLY A 201 -9.03 -8.77 -0.14
CA GLY A 201 -9.56 -9.87 0.66
C GLY A 201 -9.22 -9.70 2.15
N GLY A 202 -8.01 -9.28 2.47
CA GLY A 202 -7.64 -8.87 3.83
C GLY A 202 -8.50 -7.71 4.36
N LEU A 203 -8.73 -6.70 3.53
CA LEU A 203 -9.63 -5.59 3.85
C LEU A 203 -11.11 -6.02 3.97
N ALA A 204 -11.54 -7.04 3.22
CA ALA A 204 -12.85 -7.66 3.36
C ALA A 204 -12.98 -8.36 4.72
N ILE A 205 -11.96 -9.12 5.16
CA ILE A 205 -11.93 -9.71 6.51
C ILE A 205 -11.96 -8.61 7.57
N ALA A 206 -11.27 -7.48 7.37
CA ALA A 206 -11.35 -6.35 8.28
C ALA A 206 -12.80 -5.84 8.45
N LEU A 207 -13.61 -5.81 7.38
CA LEU A 207 -15.05 -5.50 7.47
C LEU A 207 -15.83 -6.56 8.26
N LEU A 208 -15.54 -7.85 8.06
CA LEU A 208 -16.17 -8.94 8.81
C LEU A 208 -15.88 -8.82 10.32
N VAL A 209 -14.63 -8.55 10.70
CA VAL A 209 -14.21 -8.29 12.09
C VAL A 209 -14.95 -7.10 12.67
N ARG A 210 -15.20 -6.05 11.87
CA ARG A 210 -16.01 -4.88 12.24
C ARG A 210 -17.53 -5.13 12.16
N ARG A 211 -17.96 -6.40 12.04
CA ARG A 211 -19.36 -6.84 11.95
C ARG A 211 -20.12 -6.26 10.74
N ARG A 212 -19.41 -5.81 9.71
CA ARG A 212 -19.98 -5.33 8.44
C ARG A 212 -20.09 -6.50 7.46
N VAL A 213 -20.85 -7.53 7.85
CA VAL A 213 -20.87 -8.84 7.18
C VAL A 213 -21.20 -8.74 5.69
N ARG A 214 -22.31 -8.08 5.34
CA ARG A 214 -22.73 -7.95 3.92
C ARG A 214 -21.67 -7.25 3.06
N ALA A 215 -21.11 -6.15 3.56
CA ALA A 215 -20.09 -5.40 2.84
C ALA A 215 -18.76 -6.18 2.72
N GLY A 216 -18.37 -6.91 3.76
CA GLY A 216 -17.18 -7.76 3.76
C GLY A 216 -17.32 -8.92 2.79
N LEU A 217 -18.44 -9.65 2.83
CA LEU A 217 -18.70 -10.75 1.90
C LEU A 217 -18.76 -10.25 0.45
N ALA A 218 -19.46 -9.14 0.19
CA ALA A 218 -19.53 -8.56 -1.16
C ALA A 218 -18.15 -8.15 -1.68
N LEU A 219 -17.31 -7.53 -0.83
CA LEU A 219 -15.95 -7.14 -1.24
C LEU A 219 -15.06 -8.37 -1.48
N GLY A 220 -15.18 -9.41 -0.64
CA GLY A 220 -14.43 -10.66 -0.79
C GLY A 220 -14.81 -11.41 -2.06
N VAL A 221 -16.12 -11.55 -2.34
CA VAL A 221 -16.62 -12.16 -3.58
C VAL A 221 -16.13 -11.36 -4.78
N LEU A 222 -16.24 -10.03 -4.75
CA LEU A 222 -15.75 -9.18 -5.83
C LEU A 222 -14.25 -9.38 -6.08
N ALA A 223 -13.42 -9.45 -5.04
CA ALA A 223 -11.99 -9.67 -5.16
C ALA A 223 -11.65 -11.02 -5.82
N VAL A 224 -12.33 -12.10 -5.39
CA VAL A 224 -12.15 -13.44 -5.97
C VAL A 224 -12.62 -13.48 -7.41
N THR A 225 -13.82 -12.97 -7.69
CA THR A 225 -14.39 -12.95 -9.05
C THR A 225 -13.52 -12.12 -9.99
N TRP A 226 -13.05 -10.96 -9.56
CA TRP A 226 -12.18 -10.10 -10.35
C TRP A 226 -10.89 -10.82 -10.76
N THR A 227 -10.18 -11.43 -9.81
CA THR A 227 -8.94 -12.17 -10.11
C THR A 227 -9.21 -13.41 -10.95
N ALA A 228 -10.29 -14.14 -10.71
CA ALA A 228 -10.67 -15.28 -11.54
C ALA A 228 -10.90 -14.85 -13.00
N VAL A 229 -11.65 -13.77 -13.22
CA VAL A 229 -11.87 -13.22 -14.57
C VAL A 229 -10.56 -12.71 -15.18
N ALA A 230 -9.74 -12.00 -14.41
CA ALA A 230 -8.46 -11.50 -14.87
C ALA A 230 -7.52 -12.64 -15.32
N VAL A 231 -7.33 -13.64 -14.47
CA VAL A 231 -6.36 -14.73 -14.68
C VAL A 231 -6.85 -15.77 -15.68
N LEU A 232 -8.15 -16.11 -15.67
CA LEU A 232 -8.70 -17.19 -16.50
C LEU A 232 -9.23 -16.71 -17.85
N VAL A 233 -9.53 -15.42 -18.00
CA VAL A 233 -10.18 -14.89 -19.21
C VAL A 233 -9.39 -13.74 -19.82
N VAL A 234 -9.13 -12.68 -19.05
CA VAL A 234 -8.57 -11.44 -19.60
C VAL A 234 -7.12 -11.64 -20.02
N VAL A 235 -6.25 -12.08 -19.12
CA VAL A 235 -4.83 -12.27 -19.42
C VAL A 235 -4.63 -13.30 -20.55
N PRO A 236 -5.24 -14.50 -20.53
CA PRO A 236 -5.16 -15.44 -21.65
C PRO A 236 -5.66 -14.89 -22.99
N ARG A 237 -6.61 -13.94 -23.01
CA ARG A 237 -7.08 -13.31 -24.25
C ARG A 237 -6.01 -12.42 -24.88
N PHE A 238 -5.16 -11.78 -24.08
CA PHE A 238 -4.09 -10.88 -24.55
C PHE A 238 -2.73 -11.56 -24.62
N ASN A 239 -2.58 -12.76 -24.06
CA ASN A 239 -1.36 -13.55 -24.12
C ASN A 239 -1.31 -14.39 -25.43
N PRO A 240 -0.23 -14.31 -26.24
CA PRO A 240 -0.10 -15.07 -27.49
C PRO A 240 -0.19 -16.59 -27.32
N HIS A 241 0.13 -17.11 -26.14
CA HIS A 241 0.06 -18.54 -25.83
C HIS A 241 -1.24 -18.92 -25.11
N HIS A 242 -2.15 -17.97 -24.88
CA HIS A 242 -3.40 -18.17 -24.15
C HIS A 242 -3.24 -18.76 -22.75
N VAL A 243 -2.15 -18.37 -22.06
CA VAL A 243 -1.84 -18.82 -20.70
C VAL A 243 -1.71 -17.64 -19.73
N TYR A 244 -1.89 -17.92 -18.44
CA TYR A 244 -1.36 -17.08 -17.37
C TYR A 244 -0.02 -17.66 -16.91
N ALA A 245 1.08 -17.00 -17.30
CA ALA A 245 2.44 -17.51 -17.08
C ALA A 245 2.77 -17.75 -15.59
N TYR A 246 2.05 -17.07 -14.69
CA TYR A 246 2.26 -17.14 -13.24
C TYR A 246 1.36 -18.16 -12.54
N LEU A 247 0.49 -18.89 -13.24
CA LEU A 247 -0.36 -19.93 -12.61
C LEU A 247 0.51 -21.01 -11.93
N GLY A 248 1.63 -21.34 -12.57
CA GLY A 248 2.66 -22.21 -12.00
C GLY A 248 3.52 -21.55 -10.94
N SER A 249 3.51 -20.23 -10.71
CA SER A 249 4.41 -19.60 -9.71
C SER A 249 4.02 -19.90 -8.26
N LEU A 250 2.78 -20.36 -8.06
CA LEU A 250 2.27 -20.97 -6.82
C LEU A 250 2.64 -22.47 -6.71
N GLY A 251 3.15 -23.09 -7.79
CA GLY A 251 3.26 -24.55 -7.97
C GLY A 251 4.55 -25.09 -8.60
N THR A 252 5.44 -24.26 -9.15
CA THR A 252 6.67 -24.41 -9.99
C THR A 252 6.49 -23.69 -11.33
N VAL A 253 7.34 -22.68 -11.62
CA VAL A 253 7.65 -22.30 -13.01
C VAL A 253 9.12 -22.57 -13.23
N THR A 254 9.42 -23.57 -14.05
CA THR A 254 10.69 -23.64 -14.77
C THR A 254 10.67 -22.54 -15.82
N VAL A 255 11.16 -21.34 -15.47
CA VAL A 255 11.63 -20.41 -16.48
C VAL A 255 12.93 -21.02 -17.01
N GLN A 256 13.04 -21.20 -18.33
CA GLN A 256 14.27 -21.66 -18.95
C GLN A 256 15.40 -20.67 -18.57
N GLY A 257 16.34 -21.10 -17.73
CA GLY A 257 17.43 -20.26 -17.22
C GLY A 257 17.31 -19.77 -15.76
N VAL A 258 16.16 -19.96 -15.09
CA VAL A 258 16.07 -19.75 -13.64
C VAL A 258 16.30 -21.10 -12.96
N GLN A 259 17.52 -21.30 -12.45
CA GLN A 259 17.78 -22.41 -11.54
C GLN A 259 16.80 -22.26 -10.36
N PRO A 260 16.01 -23.30 -10.01
CA PRO A 260 15.29 -23.27 -8.75
C PRO A 260 16.34 -23.09 -7.67
N ALA A 261 16.33 -21.94 -6.99
CA ALA A 261 17.11 -21.81 -5.78
C ALA A 261 16.69 -22.97 -4.88
N ALA A 262 17.60 -23.89 -4.58
CA ALA A 262 17.33 -25.13 -3.86
C ALA A 262 17.09 -24.84 -2.37
N HIS A 263 16.08 -24.03 -2.09
CA HIS A 263 15.61 -23.78 -0.75
C HIS A 263 14.53 -24.81 -0.42
N PRO A 264 14.59 -25.43 0.77
CA PRO A 264 13.52 -26.28 1.25
C PRO A 264 12.18 -25.53 1.24
N ALA A 265 11.07 -26.26 1.07
CA ALA A 265 9.72 -25.66 0.97
C ALA A 265 9.32 -24.79 2.18
N TRP A 266 9.96 -24.97 3.34
CA TRP A 266 9.74 -24.19 4.54
C TRP A 266 10.46 -22.83 4.56
N TYR A 267 11.52 -22.64 3.75
CA TYR A 267 12.36 -21.45 3.81
C TYR A 267 11.59 -20.19 3.42
N GLY A 268 10.79 -20.25 2.35
CA GLY A 268 9.99 -19.12 1.90
C GLY A 268 8.97 -18.62 2.91
N PRO A 269 8.16 -19.51 3.49
CA PRO A 269 7.30 -19.18 4.63
C PRO A 269 8.05 -18.54 5.79
N LEU A 270 9.18 -19.11 6.23
CA LEU A 270 9.96 -18.56 7.34
C LEU A 270 10.54 -17.18 7.03
N ALA A 271 11.10 -16.99 5.84
CA ALA A 271 11.62 -15.69 5.40
C ALA A 271 10.51 -14.63 5.32
N THR A 272 9.33 -15.01 4.83
CA THR A 272 8.16 -14.12 4.79
C THR A 272 7.68 -13.77 6.19
N LEU A 273 7.66 -14.71 7.13
CA LEU A 273 7.36 -14.44 8.54
C LEU A 273 8.39 -13.51 9.18
N GLY A 274 9.67 -13.66 8.86
CA GLY A 274 10.73 -12.74 9.29
C GLY A 274 10.46 -11.31 8.80
N THR A 275 10.19 -11.14 7.51
CA THR A 275 9.80 -9.83 6.93
C THR A 275 8.54 -9.28 7.62
N ALA A 276 7.52 -10.12 7.82
CA ALA A 276 6.29 -9.72 8.49
C ALA A 276 6.55 -9.24 9.93
N ALA A 277 7.39 -9.95 10.67
CA ALA A 277 7.76 -9.62 12.04
C ALA A 277 8.51 -8.29 12.11
N VAL A 278 9.48 -8.04 11.21
CA VAL A 278 10.19 -6.75 11.14
C VAL A 278 9.23 -5.59 10.88
N LEU A 279 8.34 -5.73 9.90
CA LEU A 279 7.37 -4.69 9.56
C LEU A 279 6.38 -4.44 10.70
N LEU A 280 5.90 -5.49 11.36
CA LEU A 280 4.98 -5.36 12.49
C LEU A 280 5.67 -4.80 13.74
N ALA A 281 6.92 -5.19 14.00
CA ALA A 281 7.73 -4.68 15.10
C ALA A 281 8.00 -3.17 14.96
N ALA A 282 8.10 -2.64 13.74
CA ALA A 282 8.19 -1.20 13.50
C ALA A 282 6.98 -0.40 14.03
N THR A 283 5.85 -1.07 14.29
CA THR A 283 4.67 -0.48 14.94
C THR A 283 4.58 -0.74 16.44
N GLY A 284 5.62 -1.33 17.06
CA GLY A 284 5.57 -1.83 18.43
C GLY A 284 4.49 -2.89 18.64
N PHE A 285 4.13 -3.62 17.57
CA PHE A 285 2.99 -4.55 17.52
C PHE A 285 1.61 -3.94 17.77
N VAL A 286 1.50 -2.61 17.90
CA VAL A 286 0.21 -1.94 18.13
C VAL A 286 -0.74 -2.13 16.95
N ALA A 287 -0.21 -2.15 15.72
CA ALA A 287 -1.00 -2.36 14.52
C ALA A 287 -1.78 -3.70 14.52
N ALA A 288 -1.27 -4.74 15.20
CA ALA A 288 -1.94 -6.03 15.31
C ALA A 288 -3.29 -5.97 16.05
N ARG A 289 -3.54 -4.89 16.79
CA ARG A 289 -4.80 -4.67 17.53
C ARG A 289 -5.91 -4.08 16.66
N SER A 290 -5.60 -3.61 15.45
CA SER A 290 -6.60 -3.11 14.50
C SER A 290 -7.07 -4.22 13.57
N ALA A 291 -8.34 -4.20 13.21
CA ALA A 291 -8.90 -5.08 12.17
C ALA A 291 -8.21 -4.89 10.81
N LEU A 292 -7.58 -3.72 10.56
CA LEU A 292 -6.84 -3.44 9.34
C LEU A 292 -5.63 -4.37 9.14
N VAL A 293 -5.12 -5.02 10.20
CA VAL A 293 -3.99 -5.97 10.09
C VAL A 293 -4.24 -7.07 9.06
N TRP A 294 -5.50 -7.43 8.80
CA TRP A 294 -5.84 -8.42 7.78
C TRP A 294 -5.45 -7.99 6.36
N GLY A 295 -5.50 -6.69 6.06
CA GLY A 295 -5.02 -6.14 4.78
C GLY A 295 -3.49 -6.25 4.60
N PHE A 296 -2.74 -6.41 5.70
CA PHE A 296 -1.30 -6.71 5.70
C PHE A 296 -1.04 -8.22 5.61
N ILE A 297 -1.84 -9.03 6.32
CA ILE A 297 -1.71 -10.49 6.34
C ILE A 297 -1.98 -11.09 4.95
N GLY A 298 -3.01 -10.62 4.22
CA GLY A 298 -3.39 -11.18 2.92
C GLY A 298 -2.23 -11.24 1.92
N PRO A 299 -1.58 -10.11 1.57
CA PRO A 299 -0.44 -10.10 0.67
C PRO A 299 0.76 -10.93 1.16
N LEU A 300 1.01 -10.98 2.47
CA LEU A 300 2.10 -11.80 3.01
C LEU A 300 1.79 -13.29 2.97
N ALA A 301 0.53 -13.69 3.15
CA ALA A 301 0.12 -15.09 3.06
C ALA A 301 0.38 -15.67 1.66
N VAL A 302 0.04 -14.93 0.59
CA VAL A 302 0.37 -15.38 -0.77
C VAL A 302 1.87 -15.38 -1.03
N ARG A 303 2.61 -14.41 -0.48
CA ARG A 303 4.07 -14.36 -0.62
C ARG A 303 4.74 -15.56 0.05
N ALA A 304 4.26 -15.98 1.22
CA ALA A 304 4.74 -17.17 1.92
C ALA A 304 4.51 -18.46 1.10
N ALA A 305 3.44 -18.50 0.31
CA ALA A 305 3.13 -19.62 -0.60
C ALA A 305 3.85 -19.55 -1.96
N SER A 306 4.45 -18.40 -2.30
CA SER A 306 5.17 -18.22 -3.57
C SER A 306 6.46 -19.03 -3.61
N LYS A 307 6.82 -19.54 -4.79
CA LYS A 307 8.13 -20.15 -5.04
C LYS A 307 9.20 -19.17 -5.50
N ASN A 308 8.85 -17.89 -5.68
CA ASN A 308 9.80 -16.84 -6.04
C ASN A 308 10.48 -16.27 -4.78
N PRO A 309 11.81 -16.41 -4.61
CA PRO A 309 12.53 -15.87 -3.45
C PRO A 309 12.42 -14.36 -3.29
N GLN A 310 12.20 -13.63 -4.40
CA GLN A 310 12.00 -12.18 -4.36
C GLN A 310 10.73 -11.79 -3.58
N HIS A 311 9.75 -12.68 -3.47
CA HIS A 311 8.52 -12.42 -2.73
C HIS A 311 8.73 -12.50 -1.21
N TRP A 312 9.78 -13.15 -0.71
CA TRP A 312 9.92 -13.39 0.73
C TRP A 312 10.64 -12.27 1.47
N THR A 313 11.43 -11.47 0.76
CA THR A 313 12.35 -10.49 1.36
C THR A 313 11.72 -9.10 1.53
N ALA A 314 12.47 -8.22 2.19
CA ALA A 314 12.11 -6.82 2.35
C ALA A 314 12.35 -5.96 1.10
N GLY A 315 13.05 -6.49 0.07
CA GLY A 315 13.37 -5.78 -1.15
C GLY A 315 12.19 -5.60 -2.10
N PHE A 316 12.46 -4.95 -3.24
CA PHE A 316 11.47 -4.64 -4.29
C PHE A 316 10.27 -3.82 -3.77
N HIS A 317 9.24 -3.68 -4.60
CA HIS A 317 8.06 -2.86 -4.29
C HIS A 317 7.01 -3.58 -3.41
N TYR A 318 7.16 -4.88 -3.13
CA TYR A 318 6.12 -5.73 -2.50
C TYR A 318 5.68 -5.31 -1.09
N ASN A 319 6.52 -4.54 -0.39
CA ASN A 319 6.23 -4.10 0.98
C ASN A 319 5.54 -2.71 1.03
N LEU A 320 5.39 -2.02 -0.10
CA LEU A 320 4.84 -0.66 -0.15
C LEU A 320 3.42 -0.58 0.44
N LEU A 321 2.46 -1.32 -0.14
CA LEU A 321 1.06 -1.28 0.32
C LEU A 321 0.84 -1.97 1.68
N PRO A 322 1.43 -3.15 1.98
CA PRO A 322 1.29 -3.77 3.30
C PRO A 322 1.82 -2.88 4.44
N MET A 323 2.94 -2.19 4.24
CA MET A 323 3.46 -1.26 5.23
C MET A 323 2.52 -0.06 5.44
N LEU A 324 1.89 0.45 4.38
CA LEU A 324 0.88 1.51 4.50
C LEU A 324 -0.29 1.05 5.37
N VAL A 325 -0.76 -0.20 5.18
CA VAL A 325 -1.80 -0.80 6.03
C VAL A 325 -1.37 -0.79 7.49
N LEU A 326 -0.14 -1.19 7.81
CA LEU A 326 0.38 -1.18 9.19
C LEU A 326 0.42 0.22 9.79
N CYS A 327 0.85 1.24 9.05
CA CYS A 327 0.86 2.62 9.52
C CYS A 327 -0.56 3.10 9.89
N PHE A 328 -1.57 2.82 9.06
CA PHE A 328 -2.96 3.17 9.38
C PHE A 328 -3.54 2.31 10.50
N ALA A 329 -3.20 1.01 10.56
CA ALA A 329 -3.60 0.10 11.62
C ALA A 329 -3.06 0.55 13.00
N PHE A 330 -1.81 1.04 13.04
CA PHE A 330 -1.24 1.69 14.23
C PHE A 330 -2.09 2.90 14.66
N VAL A 331 -2.37 3.82 13.73
CA VAL A 331 -3.18 5.03 14.02
C VAL A 331 -4.61 4.68 14.46
N ASP A 332 -5.19 3.61 13.92
CA ASP A 332 -6.51 3.11 14.28
C ASP A 332 -6.55 2.50 15.69
N ALA A 333 -5.52 1.73 16.05
CA ALA A 333 -5.45 1.03 17.34
C ALA A 333 -4.94 1.89 18.51
N TRP A 334 -4.15 2.93 18.24
CA TRP A 334 -3.47 3.73 19.25
C TRP A 334 -4.40 4.36 20.30
N PRO A 335 -5.54 5.00 19.95
CA PRO A 335 -6.40 5.64 20.95
C PRO A 335 -6.89 4.68 22.02
N ALA A 336 -7.33 3.48 21.62
CA ALA A 336 -7.81 2.46 22.56
C ALA A 336 -6.71 1.93 23.48
N LEU A 337 -5.45 1.93 23.03
CA LEU A 337 -4.30 1.56 23.86
C LEU A 337 -4.03 2.62 24.93
N VAL A 338 -4.05 3.89 24.55
CA VAL A 338 -3.84 5.03 25.48
C VAL A 338 -4.94 5.06 26.54
N GLU A 339 -6.20 4.90 26.14
CA GLU A 339 -7.34 4.83 27.07
C GLU A 339 -7.18 3.69 28.08
N ARG A 340 -6.79 2.49 27.60
CA ARG A 340 -6.55 1.34 28.48
C ARG A 340 -5.39 1.56 29.44
N ALA A 341 -4.30 2.17 28.99
CA ALA A 341 -3.16 2.50 29.84
C ALA A 341 -3.52 3.52 30.92
N ALA A 342 -4.31 4.54 30.58
CA ALA A 342 -4.82 5.52 31.53
C ALA A 342 -5.73 4.87 32.59
N ALA A 343 -6.63 3.97 32.17
CA ALA A 343 -7.51 3.24 33.09
C ALA A 343 -6.74 2.34 34.07
N LEU A 344 -5.66 1.68 33.62
CA LEU A 344 -4.81 0.85 34.49
C LEU A 344 -4.04 1.71 35.51
N ARG A 345 -3.51 2.87 35.10
CA ARG A 345 -2.84 3.81 36.02
C ARG A 345 -3.79 4.32 37.09
N ALA A 346 -5.03 4.64 36.72
CA ALA A 346 -6.05 5.08 37.66
C ALA A 346 -6.41 3.99 38.68
N ARG A 347 -6.36 2.70 38.30
CA ARG A 347 -6.63 1.56 39.20
C ARG A 347 -5.45 1.19 40.11
N GLY A 348 -4.22 1.45 39.69
CA GLY A 348 -3.01 1.18 40.49
C GLY A 348 -2.60 2.33 41.43
N ALA A 349 -3.28 3.47 41.35
CA ALA A 349 -3.10 4.61 42.24
C ALA A 349 -4.15 4.66 43.38
N VAL A 350 -4.98 3.62 43.51
CA VAL A 350 -5.95 3.37 44.58
C VAL A 350 -5.44 2.23 45.44
#